data_AF-A0A960PU22-F1
#
_entry.id   AF-A0A960PU22-F1
#
_cell.length_a   1.000
_cell.length_b   1.000
_cell.length_c   1.000
_cell.angle_alpha   90.00
_cell.angle_beta   90.00
_cell.angle_gamma   90.00
#
_symmetry.space_group_name_H-M   'P 1'
#
loop_
_entity.id
_entity.type
_entity.pdbx_description
1 polymer ?
#
loop_
_entity_poly.entity_id
_entity_poly.type
_entity_poly.pdbx_seq_one_letter_code
_entity_poly.pdbx_strand_id
1 'polypeptide(L)'
;MRENENMATRGSAGVGRWIDRWSTKRVRWATLAGLIALAGLTPLASATPASDGNPDLPPGCGIDATLVLDHSGSISSSEATLVRNAAALFANALVGTPSQLKVVTFSTRAQGISSGGTSTSNLGNVVFRDPASYAAPTSGGGSGGTNWDDGLEVVRRSSGGPGDLVVFITDGDPTYRNTTQPDGHLNDGSHAISGDGSTVSAANVTAAETEADLIKAAGAHMFGIGVGLTGASSEDRLSQVTGDEELTLDGSGNPNMAFGDADYTITSDFTKLQAVVAAFVRDLCAPSLNVTKYLQKADGTTSVAGASNPWTFTAAVSPTPSDWRSPDAATGASATLTTGASGGVSFNWATDANTSTVNLSEQAQPGWVYNGAKCTRNLLDGSTPQVIFDSVGQNAAGAQKSPTELDGIQVGLQQAVNCAVYNRQVRTSTIQVTKQTLPAGLPTDFDFTLTSGQATVGTIDDLSHGETGTFAPVVPGTYTVAEVADANYTQTSAVCDDLATQQVEQVSPTNLVVGEA
;
A
#
# COMPACT_ATOMS: atom_id res chain seq x y z
N MET A 1 39.97 20.80 79.70
CA MET A 1 39.68 20.08 80.95
C MET A 1 38.20 19.79 80.98
N ARG A 2 37.87 18.49 80.96
CA ARG A 2 36.57 17.81 81.14
C ARG A 2 35.44 18.20 80.18
N GLU A 3 35.14 17.43 79.13
CA GLU A 3 34.57 16.06 79.03
C GLU A 3 33.05 15.98 79.18
N ASN A 4 32.50 15.14 78.28
CA ASN A 4 31.25 14.37 78.30
C ASN A 4 30.07 14.92 77.48
N GLU A 5 29.79 14.34 76.30
CA GLU A 5 29.11 13.03 76.01
C GLU A 5 27.57 13.23 76.05
N ASN A 6 26.69 12.67 75.22
CA ASN A 6 26.74 11.69 74.13
C ASN A 6 25.39 11.75 73.35
N MET A 7 25.36 11.03 72.23
CA MET A 7 24.29 10.80 71.24
C MET A 7 22.86 10.49 71.75
N ALA A 8 21.83 10.91 71.00
CA ALA A 8 20.73 10.04 70.51
C ALA A 8 19.82 10.75 69.47
N THR A 9 19.22 9.93 68.61
CA THR A 9 18.65 10.16 67.28
C THR A 9 17.11 10.35 67.21
N ARG A 10 16.62 11.10 66.20
CA ARG A 10 15.58 10.75 65.18
C ARG A 10 14.57 11.88 64.85
N GLY A 11 14.35 12.08 63.54
CA GLY A 11 13.11 12.59 62.90
C GLY A 11 13.16 14.07 62.45
N SER A 12 13.56 14.42 61.22
CA SER A 12 12.78 14.42 59.96
C SER A 12 11.45 15.20 60.07
N ALA A 13 11.12 16.21 59.27
CA ALA A 13 11.73 16.85 58.10
C ALA A 13 11.02 18.20 57.85
N GLY A 14 11.67 19.14 57.15
CA GLY A 14 11.00 20.34 56.65
C GLY A 14 11.94 21.40 56.06
N VAL A 15 12.18 21.26 54.75
CA VAL A 15 12.50 22.33 53.77
C VAL A 15 13.86 23.04 53.91
N GLY A 16 14.75 22.82 52.93
CA GLY A 16 16.01 23.54 52.80
C GLY A 16 16.44 23.68 51.34
N ARG A 17 16.52 24.94 50.91
CA ARG A 17 16.98 25.45 49.61
C ARG A 17 18.51 25.67 49.66
N TRP A 18 19.16 25.60 48.48
CA TRP A 18 20.48 26.16 48.08
C TRP A 18 21.78 25.30 48.12
N ILE A 19 22.39 25.23 46.93
CA ILE A 19 23.81 25.38 46.51
C ILE A 19 24.91 24.37 46.91
N ASP A 20 25.56 23.88 45.84
CA ASP A 20 26.96 23.48 45.59
C ASP A 20 27.87 22.97 46.72
N ARG A 21 28.42 21.76 46.52
CA ARG A 21 29.81 21.54 46.03
C ARG A 21 30.19 20.04 46.02
N TRP A 22 30.67 19.59 44.86
CA TRP A 22 31.74 18.60 44.59
C TRP A 22 32.08 17.55 45.66
N SER A 23 31.91 16.26 45.34
CA SER A 23 33.00 15.27 45.49
C SER A 23 32.81 14.02 44.61
N THR A 24 33.93 13.54 44.12
CA THR A 24 34.19 12.42 43.22
C THR A 24 33.85 11.04 43.81
N LYS A 25 33.15 10.20 43.04
CA LYS A 25 33.43 8.75 42.96
C LYS A 25 33.21 8.22 41.55
N ARG A 26 34.29 7.74 40.93
CA ARG A 26 34.30 7.03 39.65
C ARG A 26 33.77 5.61 39.88
N VAL A 27 32.68 5.26 39.22
CA VAL A 27 32.29 3.87 38.94
C VAL A 27 32.32 3.71 37.43
N ARG A 28 33.26 2.89 36.94
CA ARG A 28 33.40 2.54 35.53
C ARG A 28 32.32 1.52 35.19
N TRP A 29 31.34 1.90 34.38
CA TRP A 29 30.52 0.97 33.61
C TRP A 29 31.04 0.96 32.18
N ALA A 30 31.57 -0.18 31.76
CA ALA A 30 31.85 -0.46 30.36
C ALA A 30 30.52 -0.85 29.71
N THR A 31 29.98 0.03 28.86
CA THR A 31 28.85 -0.32 27.98
C THR A 31 29.41 -0.82 26.65
N LEU A 32 29.16 -2.11 26.40
CA LEU A 32 29.25 -2.75 25.11
C LEU A 32 28.14 -2.15 24.22
N ALA A 33 28.49 -1.28 23.26
CA ALA A 33 27.55 -0.80 22.26
C ALA A 33 27.39 -1.87 21.18
N GLY A 34 26.39 -2.73 21.32
CA GLY A 34 25.91 -3.56 20.23
C GLY A 34 25.14 -2.70 19.23
N LEU A 35 25.65 -2.58 18.01
CA LEU A 35 24.87 -2.08 16.87
C LEU A 35 23.80 -3.13 16.54
N ILE A 36 22.58 -2.89 17.00
CA ILE A 36 21.39 -3.44 16.34
C ILE A 36 20.98 -2.41 15.30
N ALA A 37 21.24 -2.70 14.03
CA ALA A 37 20.64 -1.96 12.93
C ALA A 37 19.14 -2.24 12.95
N LEU A 38 18.36 -1.35 13.58
CA LEU A 38 16.93 -1.28 13.26
C LEU A 38 16.83 -0.86 11.80
N ALA A 39 16.28 -1.75 10.97
CA ALA A 39 15.86 -1.43 9.62
C ALA A 39 14.99 -0.16 9.67
N GLY A 40 15.42 0.85 8.92
CA GLY A 40 14.76 2.15 8.88
C GLY A 40 13.34 2.00 8.37
N LEU A 41 12.38 2.28 9.24
CA LEU A 41 11.14 2.91 8.81
C LEU A 41 11.55 4.32 8.37
N THR A 42 11.52 4.59 7.08
CA THR A 42 11.50 5.96 6.61
C THR A 42 10.25 6.61 7.20
N PRO A 43 10.36 7.72 7.95
CA PRO A 43 9.17 8.49 8.25
C PRO A 43 8.55 8.89 6.92
N LEU A 44 7.24 8.65 6.76
CA LEU A 44 6.44 9.36 5.76
C LEU A 44 6.78 10.85 5.90
N ALA A 45 6.96 11.53 4.78
CA ALA A 45 7.18 12.98 4.79
C ALA A 45 6.10 13.59 5.69
N SER A 46 6.51 14.20 6.80
CA SER A 46 5.57 14.88 7.67
C SER A 46 4.96 16.02 6.87
N ALA A 47 3.69 15.87 6.51
CA ALA A 47 2.88 16.99 6.05
C ALA A 47 3.03 18.11 7.07
N THR A 48 3.31 19.33 6.61
CA THR A 48 3.12 20.51 7.45
C THR A 48 1.66 20.50 7.90
N PRO A 49 1.36 20.57 9.21
CA PRO A 49 -0.03 20.71 9.63
C PRO A 49 -0.57 22.00 8.99
N ALA A 50 -1.73 21.95 8.34
CA ALA A 50 -2.42 23.16 7.94
C ALA A 50 -2.77 23.97 9.20
N SER A 51 -3.08 25.25 9.01
CA SER A 51 -3.28 26.18 10.15
C SER A 51 -4.48 25.83 11.02
N ASP A 52 -5.41 25.04 10.51
CA ASP A 52 -6.68 24.63 11.09
C ASP A 52 -6.57 23.32 11.92
N GLY A 53 -5.48 22.55 11.73
CA GLY A 53 -5.24 21.26 12.38
C GLY A 53 -5.66 20.04 11.56
N ASN A 54 -6.25 20.22 10.37
CA ASN A 54 -6.42 19.16 9.37
C ASN A 54 -5.17 19.06 8.49
N PRO A 55 -4.47 17.92 8.42
CA PRO A 55 -3.31 17.80 7.55
C PRO A 55 -3.70 17.95 6.07
N ASP A 56 -2.96 18.74 5.28
CA ASP A 56 -3.14 18.77 3.83
C ASP A 56 -2.87 17.39 3.21
N LEU A 57 -3.68 17.00 2.22
CA LEU A 57 -3.48 15.76 1.47
C LEU A 57 -2.57 16.01 0.25
N PRO A 58 -1.37 15.41 0.20
CA PRO A 58 -0.51 15.56 -0.97
C PRO A 58 -1.17 14.97 -2.23
N PRO A 59 -1.01 15.63 -3.40
CA PRO A 59 -1.56 15.14 -4.65
C PRO A 59 -0.90 13.82 -5.07
N GLY A 60 -1.68 12.73 -5.14
CA GLY A 60 -1.21 11.47 -5.69
C GLY A 60 -2.27 10.37 -5.66
N CYS A 61 -2.19 9.43 -6.60
CA CYS A 61 -2.91 8.17 -6.44
C CYS A 61 -2.12 7.23 -5.52
N GLY A 62 -2.77 6.18 -5.01
CA GLY A 62 -2.16 5.26 -4.05
C GLY A 62 -2.51 5.54 -2.61
N ILE A 63 -3.55 6.33 -2.36
CA ILE A 63 -4.03 6.66 -1.02
C ILE A 63 -4.90 5.56 -0.42
N ASP A 64 -4.85 5.41 0.89
CA ASP A 64 -5.80 4.63 1.66
C ASP A 64 -6.97 5.55 2.07
N ALA A 65 -8.11 5.44 1.38
CA ALA A 65 -9.28 6.28 1.61
C ALA A 65 -10.36 5.56 2.44
N THR A 66 -10.90 6.23 3.45
CA THR A 66 -12.07 5.78 4.21
C THR A 66 -13.28 6.63 3.87
N LEU A 67 -14.33 6.02 3.32
CA LEU A 67 -15.63 6.68 3.11
C LEU A 67 -16.52 6.49 4.32
N VAL A 68 -17.05 7.57 4.86
CA VAL A 68 -17.96 7.57 6.01
C VAL A 68 -19.30 8.11 5.54
N LEU A 69 -20.27 7.22 5.45
CA LEU A 69 -21.55 7.47 4.79
C LEU A 69 -22.67 7.55 5.82
N ASP A 70 -23.28 8.71 5.94
CA ASP A 70 -24.50 8.87 6.72
C ASP A 70 -25.64 8.01 6.13
N HIS A 71 -26.34 7.34 7.02
CA HIS A 71 -27.46 6.43 6.79
C HIS A 71 -28.59 6.67 7.80
N SER A 72 -28.65 7.86 8.37
CA SER A 72 -29.67 8.30 9.32
C SER A 72 -31.03 8.52 8.64
N GLY A 73 -32.08 8.61 9.46
CA GLY A 73 -33.45 8.75 8.97
C GLY A 73 -33.78 10.07 8.29
N SER A 74 -32.90 11.08 8.35
CA SER A 74 -33.02 12.31 7.55
C SER A 74 -32.83 12.04 6.06
N ILE A 75 -32.02 11.04 5.73
CA ILE A 75 -31.71 10.64 4.36
C ILE A 75 -32.86 9.79 3.81
N SER A 76 -33.63 10.35 2.88
CA SER A 76 -34.66 9.61 2.15
C SER A 76 -34.07 8.42 1.38
N SER A 77 -34.90 7.45 0.99
CA SER A 77 -34.44 6.32 0.18
C SER A 77 -33.84 6.72 -1.17
N SER A 78 -34.29 7.84 -1.75
CA SER A 78 -33.69 8.48 -2.92
C SER A 78 -32.30 9.06 -2.64
N GLU A 79 -32.14 9.78 -1.54
CA GLU A 79 -30.87 10.41 -1.15
C GLU A 79 -29.83 9.36 -0.74
N ALA A 80 -30.26 8.31 -0.03
CA ALA A 80 -29.40 7.17 0.31
C ALA A 80 -28.87 6.46 -0.94
N THR A 81 -29.68 6.40 -2.00
CA THR A 81 -29.24 5.84 -3.29
C THR A 81 -28.18 6.73 -3.94
N LEU A 82 -28.32 8.04 -3.80
CA LEU A 82 -27.39 9.00 -4.36
C LEU A 82 -26.06 9.06 -3.60
N VAL A 83 -26.07 8.97 -2.26
CA VAL A 83 -24.86 8.77 -1.43
C VAL A 83 -24.11 7.52 -1.88
N ARG A 84 -24.82 6.39 -2.04
CA ARG A 84 -24.22 5.14 -2.52
C ARG A 84 -23.64 5.27 -3.93
N ASN A 85 -24.32 6.00 -4.81
CA ASN A 85 -23.82 6.25 -6.17
C ASN A 85 -22.56 7.14 -6.17
N ALA A 86 -22.49 8.15 -5.30
CA ALA A 86 -21.29 8.97 -5.15
C ALA A 86 -20.11 8.16 -4.61
N ALA A 87 -20.34 7.33 -3.59
CA ALA A 87 -19.33 6.39 -3.08
C ALA A 87 -18.90 5.38 -4.14
N ALA A 88 -19.82 4.87 -4.97
CA ALA A 88 -19.49 4.02 -6.11
C ALA A 88 -18.67 4.76 -7.17
N LEU A 89 -19.00 6.02 -7.45
CA LEU A 89 -18.24 6.84 -8.39
C LEU A 89 -16.83 7.10 -7.87
N PHE A 90 -16.67 7.41 -6.59
CA PHE A 90 -15.37 7.54 -5.93
C PHE A 90 -14.55 6.25 -6.07
N ALA A 91 -15.14 5.11 -5.71
CA ALA A 91 -14.48 3.80 -5.85
C ALA A 91 -14.08 3.51 -7.29
N ASN A 92 -15.00 3.69 -8.25
CA ASN A 92 -14.77 3.45 -9.67
C ASN A 92 -13.68 4.38 -10.25
N ALA A 93 -13.63 5.63 -9.80
CA ALA A 93 -12.61 6.57 -10.24
C ALA A 93 -11.21 6.15 -9.76
N LEU A 94 -11.10 5.46 -8.63
CA LEU A 94 -9.83 4.92 -8.13
C LEU A 94 -9.47 3.52 -8.67
N VAL A 95 -10.35 2.86 -9.43
CA VAL A 95 -10.08 1.52 -9.97
C VAL A 95 -8.82 1.50 -10.83
N GLY A 96 -7.94 0.53 -10.53
CA GLY A 96 -6.67 0.32 -11.20
C GLY A 96 -5.53 1.20 -10.68
N THR A 97 -5.81 2.16 -9.80
CA THR A 97 -4.76 2.86 -9.06
C THR A 97 -4.26 1.98 -7.90
N PRO A 98 -3.14 2.31 -7.25
CA PRO A 98 -2.68 1.60 -6.06
C PRO A 98 -3.49 1.93 -4.81
N SER A 99 -4.47 2.84 -4.90
CA SER A 99 -5.29 3.28 -3.78
C SER A 99 -6.12 2.14 -3.21
N GLN A 100 -6.41 2.20 -1.92
CA GLN A 100 -7.32 1.28 -1.27
C GLN A 100 -8.51 2.02 -0.67
N LEU A 101 -9.62 1.30 -0.55
CA LEU A 101 -10.87 1.85 -0.04
C LEU A 101 -11.40 1.02 1.13
N LYS A 102 -11.91 1.73 2.13
CA LYS A 102 -12.68 1.17 3.24
C LYS A 102 -13.93 2.00 3.44
N VAL A 103 -15.01 1.38 3.91
CA VAL A 103 -16.30 2.06 4.04
C VAL A 103 -16.92 1.81 5.40
N VAL A 104 -17.39 2.89 6.01
CA VAL A 104 -18.15 2.96 7.24
C VAL A 104 -19.49 3.60 6.92
N THR A 105 -20.57 3.07 7.47
CA THR A 105 -21.90 3.69 7.42
C THR A 105 -22.35 4.01 8.83
N PHE A 106 -23.09 5.09 9.06
CA PHE A 106 -23.59 5.41 10.39
C PHE A 106 -25.02 5.94 10.42
N SER A 107 -25.73 5.68 11.51
CA SER A 107 -26.97 6.37 11.87
C SER A 107 -26.96 6.66 13.37
N THR A 108 -27.86 6.07 14.16
CA THR A 108 -27.71 6.04 15.62
C THR A 108 -26.46 5.27 16.03
N ARG A 109 -26.11 4.25 15.23
CA ARG A 109 -24.90 3.44 15.38
C ARG A 109 -24.18 3.32 14.05
N ALA A 110 -22.87 3.21 14.11
CA ALA A 110 -22.01 3.02 12.97
C ALA A 110 -21.70 1.54 12.75
N GLN A 111 -21.46 1.16 11.51
CA GLN A 111 -21.10 -0.18 11.09
C GLN A 111 -20.06 -0.07 9.99
N GLY A 112 -19.07 -0.96 10.01
CA GLY A 112 -18.19 -1.10 8.85
C GLY A 112 -18.84 -1.94 7.77
N ILE A 113 -18.30 -1.86 6.57
CA ILE A 113 -18.77 -2.65 5.42
C ILE A 113 -17.71 -3.69 5.05
N SER A 114 -18.08 -4.97 5.14
CA SER A 114 -17.21 -6.06 4.71
C SER A 114 -17.28 -6.30 3.20
N SER A 115 -16.47 -7.24 2.70
CA SER A 115 -16.55 -7.68 1.31
C SER A 115 -17.99 -8.06 0.92
N GLY A 116 -18.44 -7.60 -0.26
CA GLY A 116 -19.79 -7.85 -0.77
C GLY A 116 -20.87 -6.92 -0.25
N GLY A 117 -20.52 -5.83 0.47
CA GLY A 117 -21.47 -4.78 0.85
C GLY A 117 -22.30 -5.12 2.09
N THR A 118 -21.87 -6.11 2.88
CA THR A 118 -22.56 -6.53 4.12
C THR A 118 -22.07 -5.70 5.31
N SER A 119 -23.00 -5.18 6.10
CA SER A 119 -22.65 -4.46 7.33
C SER A 119 -22.06 -5.39 8.38
N THR A 120 -21.06 -4.91 9.11
CA THR A 120 -20.37 -5.67 10.15
C THR A 120 -20.05 -4.79 11.35
N SER A 121 -20.24 -5.36 12.53
CA SER A 121 -19.84 -4.80 13.82
C SER A 121 -18.40 -5.12 14.19
N ASN A 122 -17.77 -6.08 13.51
CA ASN A 122 -16.42 -6.51 13.82
C ASN A 122 -15.40 -5.60 13.13
N LEU A 123 -14.70 -4.77 13.91
CA LEU A 123 -13.68 -3.85 13.42
C LEU A 123 -12.55 -4.55 12.62
N GLY A 124 -12.25 -5.81 12.93
CA GLY A 124 -11.26 -6.59 12.19
C GLY A 124 -11.67 -6.91 10.74
N ASN A 125 -12.96 -6.79 10.41
CA ASN A 125 -13.47 -6.97 9.05
C ASN A 125 -13.49 -5.66 8.22
N VAL A 126 -13.28 -4.53 8.90
CA VAL A 126 -13.26 -3.18 8.33
C VAL A 126 -11.81 -2.89 7.97
N VAL A 127 -11.47 -3.23 6.72
CA VAL A 127 -10.11 -3.22 6.19
C VAL A 127 -10.09 -2.51 4.84
N PHE A 128 -8.94 -1.94 4.49
CA PHE A 128 -8.69 -1.41 3.16
C PHE A 128 -8.69 -2.52 2.10
N ARG A 129 -9.35 -2.26 0.97
CA ARG A 129 -9.53 -3.20 -0.13
C ARG A 129 -9.34 -2.52 -1.47
N ASP A 130 -9.11 -3.31 -2.51
CA ASP A 130 -9.12 -2.83 -3.89
C ASP A 130 -10.46 -2.12 -4.19
N PRO A 131 -10.45 -0.87 -4.70
CA PRO A 131 -11.66 -0.15 -5.08
C PRO A 131 -12.56 -0.92 -6.05
N ALA A 132 -12.02 -1.80 -6.89
CA ALA A 132 -12.81 -2.67 -7.78
C ALA A 132 -13.66 -3.71 -7.02
N SER A 133 -13.32 -3.99 -5.76
CA SER A 133 -14.09 -4.87 -4.87
C SER A 133 -15.19 -4.13 -4.10
N TYR A 134 -15.28 -2.80 -4.26
CA TYR A 134 -16.32 -2.02 -3.62
C TYR A 134 -17.69 -2.54 -4.02
N ALA A 135 -18.50 -2.80 -3.00
CA ALA A 135 -19.91 -3.11 -3.15
C ALA A 135 -20.65 -2.12 -2.26
N ALA A 136 -21.64 -1.46 -2.85
CA ALA A 136 -22.48 -0.53 -2.11
C ALA A 136 -23.11 -1.24 -0.90
N PRO A 137 -23.26 -0.54 0.24
CA PRO A 137 -23.94 -1.09 1.41
C PRO A 137 -25.33 -1.65 1.04
N THR A 138 -25.64 -2.85 1.52
CA THR A 138 -26.86 -3.61 1.16
C THR A 138 -28.13 -3.16 1.88
N SER A 139 -28.03 -2.30 2.91
CA SER A 139 -29.21 -1.81 3.63
C SER A 139 -29.94 -0.70 2.87
N GLY A 140 -31.28 -0.80 2.88
CA GLY A 140 -32.26 0.14 2.28
C GLY A 140 -32.24 1.53 2.92
N GLY A 141 -33.28 2.36 2.75
CA GLY A 141 -33.27 3.77 3.22
C GLY A 141 -32.84 3.96 4.68
N GLY A 142 -32.34 5.16 5.00
CA GLY A 142 -31.77 5.46 6.30
C GLY A 142 -32.78 5.34 7.46
N SER A 143 -32.28 5.01 8.66
CA SER A 143 -33.12 4.87 9.85
C SER A 143 -32.36 5.17 11.14
N GLY A 144 -33.05 5.72 12.13
CA GLY A 144 -32.43 6.19 13.37
C GLY A 144 -32.01 7.66 13.29
N GLY A 145 -31.37 8.14 14.36
CA GLY A 145 -30.77 9.48 14.39
C GLY A 145 -29.38 9.51 13.75
N THR A 146 -28.61 10.53 14.06
CA THR A 146 -27.35 10.88 13.37
C THR A 146 -26.23 10.96 14.41
N ASN A 147 -25.32 10.00 14.42
CA ASN A 147 -24.25 9.86 15.41
C ASN A 147 -22.88 9.99 14.71
N TRP A 148 -22.43 11.23 14.51
CA TRP A 148 -21.14 11.52 13.88
C TRP A 148 -19.98 10.94 14.71
N ASP A 149 -20.06 11.04 16.03
CA ASP A 149 -19.10 10.50 17.00
C ASP A 149 -18.85 9.00 16.78
N ASP A 150 -19.90 8.18 16.81
CA ASP A 150 -19.77 6.72 16.61
C ASP A 150 -19.24 6.38 15.21
N GLY A 151 -19.62 7.14 14.17
CA GLY A 151 -19.11 7.00 12.81
C GLY A 151 -17.59 7.19 12.73
N LEU A 152 -17.09 8.28 13.31
CA LEU A 152 -15.67 8.62 13.33
C LEU A 152 -14.87 7.68 14.25
N GLU A 153 -15.46 7.22 15.34
CA GLU A 153 -14.82 6.23 16.21
C GLU A 153 -14.52 4.91 15.47
N VAL A 154 -15.43 4.43 14.61
CA VAL A 154 -15.19 3.23 13.78
C VAL A 154 -13.99 3.44 12.88
N VAL A 155 -13.89 4.61 12.25
CA VAL A 155 -12.80 4.96 11.34
C VAL A 155 -11.48 4.85 12.08
N ARG A 156 -11.35 5.56 13.21
CA ARG A 156 -10.13 5.59 14.02
C ARG A 156 -9.71 4.20 14.51
N ARG A 157 -10.67 3.35 14.89
CA ARG A 157 -10.40 2.05 15.55
C ARG A 157 -10.34 0.86 14.61
N SER A 158 -10.85 1.01 13.39
CA SER A 158 -10.80 -0.05 12.38
C SER A 158 -9.36 -0.45 12.05
N SER A 159 -9.20 -1.66 11.52
CA SER A 159 -7.88 -2.16 11.13
C SER A 159 -7.25 -1.23 10.07
N GLY A 160 -5.97 -0.91 10.26
CA GLY A 160 -5.25 0.06 9.41
C GLY A 160 -5.49 1.53 9.76
N GLY A 161 -6.32 1.86 10.77
CA GLY A 161 -6.58 3.25 11.17
C GLY A 161 -7.40 4.04 10.14
N PRO A 162 -7.39 5.38 10.17
CA PRO A 162 -8.19 6.20 9.26
C PRO A 162 -7.78 6.14 7.78
N GLY A 163 -6.51 5.82 7.49
CA GLY A 163 -5.92 5.95 6.16
C GLY A 163 -5.31 7.34 5.95
N ASP A 164 -5.06 7.69 4.69
CA ASP A 164 -4.55 9.02 4.30
C ASP A 164 -5.68 10.05 4.17
N LEU A 165 -6.89 9.59 3.82
CA LEU A 165 -8.05 10.43 3.56
C LEU A 165 -9.32 9.85 4.21
N VAL A 166 -10.09 10.69 4.89
CA VAL A 166 -11.44 10.38 5.38
C VAL A 166 -12.45 11.28 4.68
N VAL A 167 -13.31 10.71 3.85
CA VAL A 167 -14.41 11.46 3.20
C VAL A 167 -15.68 11.25 4.02
N PHE A 168 -16.13 12.30 4.70
CA PHE A 168 -17.29 12.29 5.60
C PHE A 168 -18.52 12.90 4.92
N ILE A 169 -19.52 12.09 4.59
CA ILE A 169 -20.71 12.51 3.84
C ILE A 169 -21.93 12.48 4.75
N THR A 170 -22.62 13.62 4.89
CA THR A 170 -23.80 13.76 5.76
C THR A 170 -24.82 14.77 5.19
N ASP A 171 -26.11 14.58 5.53
CA ASP A 171 -27.20 15.49 5.17
C ASP A 171 -27.80 16.23 6.37
N GLY A 172 -27.28 15.99 7.57
CA GLY A 172 -27.92 16.39 8.81
C GLY A 172 -26.95 16.46 9.97
N ASP A 173 -27.45 16.97 11.09
CA ASP A 173 -26.62 17.32 12.23
C ASP A 173 -26.49 16.19 13.27
N PRO A 174 -25.45 16.19 14.12
CA PRO A 174 -25.27 15.15 15.14
C PRO A 174 -26.35 15.25 16.24
N THR A 175 -27.23 14.26 16.27
CA THR A 175 -28.36 14.11 17.22
C THR A 175 -28.12 13.01 18.28
N TYR A 176 -27.05 12.23 18.12
CA TYR A 176 -26.57 11.22 19.07
C TYR A 176 -25.05 11.32 19.29
N ARG A 177 -24.59 10.68 20.37
CA ARG A 177 -23.18 10.46 20.73
C ARG A 177 -23.01 9.24 21.64
N ASN A 178 -21.81 8.72 21.73
CA ASN A 178 -21.39 7.71 22.70
C ASN A 178 -21.16 8.35 24.10
N THR A 179 -21.34 7.57 25.18
CA THR A 179 -21.30 8.09 26.57
C THR A 179 -20.36 7.36 27.53
N THR A 180 -19.64 6.33 27.07
CA THR A 180 -18.77 5.52 27.92
C THR A 180 -17.35 5.55 27.36
N GLN A 181 -16.34 5.81 28.21
CA GLN A 181 -14.91 5.67 27.86
C GLN A 181 -14.21 4.61 28.75
N PRO A 182 -13.38 3.67 28.21
CA PRO A 182 -13.03 3.53 26.80
C PRO A 182 -14.25 3.12 25.97
N ASP A 183 -14.57 3.93 24.98
CA ASP A 183 -15.67 3.70 24.05
C ASP A 183 -15.36 2.44 23.25
N GLY A 184 -16.38 1.71 22.86
CA GLY A 184 -16.23 0.35 22.37
C GLY A 184 -17.20 0.14 21.24
N HIS A 185 -16.67 0.01 20.03
CA HIS A 185 -17.40 -0.52 18.88
C HIS A 185 -17.69 -2.02 19.03
N LEU A 186 -18.26 -2.45 20.16
CA LEU A 186 -19.05 -3.66 20.20
C LEU A 186 -20.49 -3.22 19.95
N ASN A 187 -20.88 -3.29 18.68
CA ASN A 187 -22.29 -3.16 18.27
C ASN A 187 -23.12 -4.39 18.70
N ASP A 188 -22.93 -4.85 19.94
CA ASP A 188 -23.79 -5.84 20.62
C ASP A 188 -24.97 -5.15 21.35
N GLY A 189 -25.08 -3.82 21.22
CA GLY A 189 -26.09 -3.01 21.87
C GLY A 189 -25.80 -2.69 23.35
N SER A 190 -24.64 -3.10 23.88
CA SER A 190 -24.27 -2.87 25.29
C SER A 190 -23.70 -1.48 25.59
N HIS A 191 -23.35 -0.71 24.55
CA HIS A 191 -22.74 0.62 24.70
C HIS A 191 -23.80 1.72 24.79
N ALA A 192 -23.72 2.50 25.87
CA ALA A 192 -24.64 3.57 26.16
C ALA A 192 -24.40 4.76 25.21
N ILE A 193 -25.49 5.21 24.59
CA ILE A 193 -25.56 6.40 23.74
C ILE A 193 -26.42 7.47 24.44
N SER A 194 -26.18 8.74 24.14
CA SER A 194 -26.99 9.88 24.58
C SER A 194 -27.37 10.73 23.37
N GLY A 195 -28.50 11.41 23.48
CA GLY A 195 -29.18 12.07 22.38
C GLY A 195 -30.64 11.66 22.34
N ASP A 196 -31.46 12.46 21.68
CA ASP A 196 -32.88 12.17 21.44
C ASP A 196 -33.16 11.80 19.98
N GLY A 197 -32.12 11.82 19.12
CA GLY A 197 -32.24 11.55 17.69
C GLY A 197 -32.95 12.62 16.89
N SER A 198 -33.27 13.77 17.49
CA SER A 198 -34.07 14.84 16.87
C SER A 198 -33.46 16.23 17.04
N THR A 199 -32.66 16.46 18.08
CA THR A 199 -32.07 17.75 18.39
C THR A 199 -30.55 17.69 18.49
N VAL A 200 -29.92 18.77 18.06
CA VAL A 200 -28.47 18.96 18.18
C VAL A 200 -28.17 19.48 19.57
N SER A 201 -27.17 18.90 20.22
CA SER A 201 -26.62 19.41 21.48
C SER A 201 -25.13 19.68 21.35
N ALA A 202 -24.61 20.63 22.13
CA ALA A 202 -23.17 20.91 22.16
C ALA A 202 -22.35 19.65 22.49
N ALA A 203 -22.86 18.78 23.37
CA ALA A 203 -22.19 17.54 23.71
C ALA A 203 -22.12 16.56 22.52
N ASN A 204 -23.07 16.58 21.59
CA ASN A 204 -23.02 15.73 20.38
C ASN A 204 -21.92 16.22 19.43
N VAL A 205 -21.81 17.54 19.25
CA VAL A 205 -20.79 18.15 18.40
C VAL A 205 -19.39 17.94 18.98
N THR A 206 -19.19 18.23 20.27
CA THR A 206 -17.89 18.07 20.93
C THR A 206 -17.39 16.62 20.93
N ALA A 207 -18.30 15.64 21.02
CA ALA A 207 -17.91 14.23 20.90
C ALA A 207 -17.37 13.90 19.50
N ALA A 208 -18.08 14.35 18.45
CA ALA A 208 -17.63 14.17 17.07
C ALA A 208 -16.31 14.89 16.77
N GLU A 209 -16.14 16.13 17.26
CA GLU A 209 -14.90 16.90 17.15
C GLU A 209 -13.72 16.16 17.81
N THR A 210 -13.94 15.57 18.99
CA THR A 210 -12.90 14.81 19.70
C THR A 210 -12.39 13.61 18.87
N GLU A 211 -13.30 12.88 18.22
CA GLU A 211 -12.92 11.74 17.37
C GLU A 211 -12.24 12.22 16.07
N ALA A 212 -12.71 13.31 15.47
CA ALA A 212 -12.09 13.92 14.30
C ALA A 212 -10.67 14.41 14.58
N ASP A 213 -10.44 15.06 15.72
CA ASP A 213 -9.11 15.52 16.11
C ASP A 213 -8.13 14.36 16.28
N LEU A 214 -8.59 13.21 16.78
CA LEU A 214 -7.76 12.00 16.85
C LEU A 214 -7.46 11.40 15.47
N ILE A 215 -8.38 11.51 14.51
CA ILE A 215 -8.18 11.11 13.12
C ILE A 215 -7.13 12.02 12.45
N LYS A 216 -7.31 13.34 12.55
CA LYS A 216 -6.40 14.36 12.02
C LYS A 216 -5.01 14.24 12.65
N ALA A 217 -4.93 14.04 13.96
CA ALA A 217 -3.66 13.82 14.67
C ALA A 217 -2.94 12.52 14.26
N ALA A 218 -3.64 11.55 13.67
CA ALA A 218 -3.03 10.35 13.08
C ALA A 218 -2.43 10.61 11.69
N GLY A 219 -2.59 11.82 11.14
CA GLY A 219 -2.06 12.24 9.84
C GLY A 219 -3.05 12.10 8.68
N ALA A 220 -4.31 11.73 8.95
CA ALA A 220 -5.34 11.63 7.92
C ALA A 220 -5.94 13.00 7.63
N HIS A 221 -6.07 13.33 6.34
CA HIS A 221 -6.85 14.47 5.88
C HIS A 221 -8.35 14.16 5.97
N MET A 222 -9.16 15.06 6.54
CA MET A 222 -10.61 14.92 6.60
C MET A 222 -11.29 15.84 5.59
N PHE A 223 -12.18 15.29 4.76
CA PHE A 223 -12.97 16.06 3.81
C PHE A 223 -14.48 15.84 4.03
N GLY A 224 -15.18 16.89 4.45
CA GLY A 224 -16.61 16.92 4.71
C GLY A 224 -17.44 17.23 3.47
N ILE A 225 -18.50 16.47 3.25
CA ILE A 225 -19.48 16.73 2.20
C ILE A 225 -20.84 16.89 2.85
N GLY A 226 -21.26 18.15 2.99
CA GLY A 226 -22.59 18.51 3.44
C GLY A 226 -23.57 18.51 2.27
N VAL A 227 -24.57 17.64 2.31
CA VAL A 227 -25.57 17.55 1.23
C VAL A 227 -26.91 18.10 1.70
N GLY A 228 -27.41 19.13 1.01
CA GLY A 228 -28.70 19.72 1.38
C GLY A 228 -28.69 20.44 2.73
N LEU A 229 -27.51 20.73 3.30
CA LEU A 229 -27.38 21.57 4.48
C LEU A 229 -27.81 23.00 4.11
N THR A 230 -28.91 23.47 4.69
CA THR A 230 -29.54 24.76 4.31
C THR A 230 -29.37 25.85 5.37
N GLY A 231 -28.79 25.53 6.53
CA GLY A 231 -28.60 26.48 7.64
C GLY A 231 -27.13 26.67 7.98
N ALA A 232 -26.70 27.93 8.14
CA ALA A 232 -25.32 28.30 8.50
C ALA A 232 -24.80 27.55 9.74
N SER A 233 -25.64 27.29 10.75
CA SER A 233 -25.21 26.55 11.94
C SER A 233 -24.88 25.08 11.68
N SER A 234 -25.42 24.47 10.62
CA SER A 234 -25.10 23.09 10.24
C SER A 234 -23.76 23.03 9.52
N GLU A 235 -23.51 24.01 8.65
CA GLU A 235 -22.20 24.22 8.04
C GLU A 235 -21.12 24.52 9.07
N ASP A 236 -21.39 25.40 10.05
CA ASP A 236 -20.48 25.69 11.18
C ASP A 236 -20.11 24.42 11.97
N ARG A 237 -21.02 23.44 12.06
CA ARG A 237 -20.75 22.18 12.74
C ARG A 237 -19.92 21.23 11.90
N LEU A 238 -20.17 21.19 10.59
CA LEU A 238 -19.37 20.38 9.68
C LEU A 238 -17.93 20.89 9.68
N SER A 239 -17.73 22.20 9.54
CA SER A 239 -16.40 22.82 9.58
C SER A 239 -15.69 22.65 10.93
N GLN A 240 -16.40 22.68 12.06
CA GLN A 240 -15.81 22.33 13.36
C GLN A 240 -15.21 20.91 13.41
N VAL A 241 -15.78 19.97 12.66
CA VAL A 241 -15.32 18.58 12.64
C VAL A 241 -14.23 18.38 11.59
N THR A 242 -14.38 18.94 10.40
CA THR A 242 -13.49 18.67 9.26
C THR A 242 -12.38 19.69 9.08
N GLY A 243 -12.62 20.95 9.45
CA GLY A 243 -11.74 22.11 9.20
C GLY A 243 -12.51 23.27 8.55
N ASP A 244 -11.91 24.47 8.46
CA ASP A 244 -12.59 25.71 8.05
C ASP A 244 -12.39 26.13 6.58
N GLU A 245 -11.65 25.36 5.78
CA GLU A 245 -11.39 25.64 4.38
C GLU A 245 -12.49 25.08 3.44
N GLU A 246 -13.40 25.96 2.99
CA GLU A 246 -14.50 25.58 2.08
C GLU A 246 -14.08 25.49 0.60
N LEU A 247 -14.28 24.30 0.02
CA LEU A 247 -14.24 24.09 -1.42
C LEU A 247 -15.57 24.47 -2.08
N THR A 248 -15.48 25.36 -3.06
CA THR A 248 -16.59 25.73 -3.94
C THR A 248 -16.23 25.50 -5.40
N LEU A 249 -17.21 25.08 -6.20
CA LEU A 249 -17.07 24.92 -7.65
C LEU A 249 -17.68 26.11 -8.39
N ASP A 250 -16.96 26.64 -9.37
CA ASP A 250 -17.48 27.65 -10.30
C ASP A 250 -18.55 27.06 -11.26
N GLY A 251 -19.16 27.92 -12.07
CA GLY A 251 -20.18 27.50 -13.05
C GLY A 251 -19.68 26.54 -14.15
N SER A 252 -18.36 26.34 -14.25
CA SER A 252 -17.71 25.39 -15.16
C SER A 252 -17.23 24.12 -14.44
N GLY A 253 -17.44 24.02 -13.12
CA GLY A 253 -17.02 22.88 -12.30
C GLY A 253 -15.57 22.93 -11.82
N ASN A 254 -14.89 24.08 -11.92
CA ASN A 254 -13.54 24.23 -11.41
C ASN A 254 -13.56 24.60 -9.92
N PRO A 255 -12.70 24.00 -9.09
CA PRO A 255 -12.61 24.35 -7.69
C PRO A 255 -11.90 25.70 -7.46
N ASN A 256 -12.25 26.38 -6.37
CA ASN A 256 -11.60 27.62 -5.90
C ASN A 256 -10.21 27.39 -5.27
N MET A 257 -9.92 26.19 -4.81
CA MET A 257 -8.66 25.77 -4.19
C MET A 257 -8.33 24.31 -4.55
N ALA A 258 -7.13 23.84 -4.24
CA ALA A 258 -6.80 22.43 -4.43
C ALA A 258 -7.62 21.58 -3.46
N PHE A 259 -8.03 20.39 -3.88
CA PHE A 259 -8.85 19.54 -3.03
C PHE A 259 -8.11 19.03 -1.80
N GLY A 260 -6.79 18.88 -1.89
CA GLY A 260 -5.97 18.46 -0.76
C GLY A 260 -5.83 19.52 0.34
N ASP A 261 -6.17 20.77 0.03
CA ASP A 261 -6.10 21.92 0.94
C ASP A 261 -7.50 22.29 1.50
N ALA A 262 -8.56 21.57 1.10
CA ALA A 262 -9.92 21.91 1.48
C ALA A 262 -10.46 20.93 2.51
N ASP A 263 -11.29 21.40 3.42
CA ASP A 263 -11.82 20.60 4.51
C ASP A 263 -13.26 20.19 4.31
N TYR A 264 -14.04 21.02 3.60
CA TYR A 264 -15.43 20.70 3.35
C TYR A 264 -16.00 21.33 2.08
N THR A 265 -17.16 20.82 1.66
CA THR A 265 -17.97 21.45 0.62
C THR A 265 -19.45 21.28 0.92
N ILE A 266 -20.25 22.29 0.60
CA ILE A 266 -21.70 22.23 0.67
C ILE A 266 -22.29 22.12 -0.74
N THR A 267 -23.07 21.07 -0.98
CA THR A 267 -23.77 20.89 -2.25
C THR A 267 -25.29 20.93 -2.07
N SER A 268 -25.94 21.70 -2.95
CA SER A 268 -27.39 21.84 -2.99
C SER A 268 -28.13 20.56 -3.39
N ASP A 269 -27.44 19.66 -4.10
CA ASP A 269 -28.01 18.40 -4.56
C ASP A 269 -26.92 17.36 -4.88
N PHE A 270 -27.35 16.11 -4.97
CA PHE A 270 -26.48 14.96 -5.22
C PHE A 270 -25.99 14.81 -6.66
N THR A 271 -26.53 15.56 -7.62
CA THR A 271 -26.03 15.54 -9.01
C THR A 271 -24.71 16.29 -9.08
N LYS A 272 -24.62 17.43 -8.38
CA LYS A 272 -23.36 18.16 -8.21
C LYS A 272 -22.33 17.40 -7.39
N LEU A 273 -22.76 16.57 -6.43
CA LEU A 273 -21.85 15.70 -5.66
C LEU A 273 -20.99 14.81 -6.57
N GLN A 274 -21.57 14.23 -7.62
CA GLN A 274 -20.81 13.40 -8.55
C GLN A 274 -19.73 14.20 -9.30
N ALA A 275 -20.04 15.44 -9.67
CA ALA A 275 -19.09 16.34 -10.31
C ALA A 275 -17.97 16.75 -9.35
N VAL A 276 -18.30 17.04 -8.08
CA VAL A 276 -17.33 17.31 -7.01
C VAL A 276 -16.41 16.11 -6.83
N VAL A 277 -16.95 14.90 -6.71
CA VAL A 277 -16.15 13.68 -6.52
C VAL A 277 -15.26 13.40 -7.74
N ALA A 278 -15.76 13.58 -8.96
CA ALA A 278 -14.94 13.41 -10.16
C ALA A 278 -13.82 14.46 -10.25
N ALA A 279 -14.12 15.72 -9.92
CA ALA A 279 -13.13 16.79 -9.86
C ALA A 279 -12.08 16.52 -8.76
N PHE A 280 -12.51 16.04 -7.59
CA PHE A 280 -11.66 15.63 -6.48
C PHE A 280 -10.66 14.57 -6.92
N VAL A 281 -11.15 13.46 -7.48
CA VAL A 281 -10.26 12.38 -7.88
C VAL A 281 -9.34 12.84 -9.01
N ARG A 282 -9.80 13.69 -9.94
CA ARG A 282 -8.93 14.24 -10.99
C ARG A 282 -7.81 15.12 -10.44
N ASP A 283 -8.10 16.00 -9.50
CA ASP A 283 -7.10 16.88 -8.90
C ASP A 283 -6.03 16.07 -8.15
N LEU A 284 -6.48 15.04 -7.42
CA LEU A 284 -5.60 14.12 -6.71
C LEU A 284 -4.77 13.23 -7.66
N CYS A 285 -5.40 12.71 -8.72
CA CYS A 285 -4.84 11.62 -9.51
C CYS A 285 -4.38 11.98 -10.92
N ALA A 286 -4.59 13.19 -11.44
CA ALA A 286 -4.28 13.51 -12.84
C ALA A 286 -3.27 14.66 -13.02
N PRO A 287 -2.48 14.63 -14.10
CA PRO A 287 -2.17 13.44 -14.90
C PRO A 287 -1.29 12.46 -14.12
N SER A 288 -1.57 11.16 -14.22
CA SER A 288 -0.72 10.15 -13.58
C SER A 288 -0.49 8.88 -14.41
N LEU A 289 0.62 8.22 -14.08
CA LEU A 289 0.92 6.85 -14.44
C LEU A 289 1.10 6.03 -13.17
N ASN A 290 0.22 5.06 -12.98
CA ASN A 290 0.21 4.14 -11.86
C ASN A 290 0.71 2.78 -12.29
N VAL A 291 1.52 2.15 -11.47
CA VAL A 291 2.04 0.81 -11.73
C VAL A 291 1.73 -0.10 -10.56
N THR A 292 1.16 -1.27 -10.81
CA THR A 292 1.06 -2.36 -9.84
C THR A 292 1.90 -3.53 -10.32
N LYS A 293 2.89 -3.93 -9.52
CA LYS A 293 3.81 -5.01 -9.84
C LYS A 293 3.25 -6.37 -9.43
N TYR A 294 3.20 -7.29 -10.37
CA TYR A 294 2.85 -8.70 -10.13
C TYR A 294 4.03 -9.63 -10.39
N LEU A 295 4.09 -10.67 -9.57
CA LEU A 295 5.09 -11.73 -9.56
C LEU A 295 4.41 -13.05 -9.88
N GLN A 296 4.65 -13.56 -11.08
CA GLN A 296 4.23 -14.89 -11.52
C GLN A 296 5.29 -15.90 -11.06
N LYS A 297 5.04 -16.56 -9.93
CA LYS A 297 5.98 -17.47 -9.28
C LYS A 297 6.08 -18.81 -10.02
N ALA A 298 7.20 -19.48 -9.86
CA ALA A 298 7.47 -20.78 -10.48
C ALA A 298 6.44 -21.85 -10.06
N ASP A 299 5.89 -21.74 -8.84
CA ASP A 299 4.84 -22.60 -8.28
C ASP A 299 3.46 -22.43 -8.94
N GLY A 300 3.34 -21.57 -9.94
CA GLY A 300 2.11 -21.29 -10.68
C GLY A 300 1.27 -20.15 -10.09
N THR A 301 1.57 -19.69 -8.88
CA THR A 301 0.84 -18.59 -8.24
C THR A 301 1.23 -17.24 -8.80
N THR A 302 0.34 -16.25 -8.68
CA THR A 302 0.63 -14.85 -8.98
C THR A 302 0.30 -14.01 -7.76
N SER A 303 1.23 -13.15 -7.34
CA SER A 303 1.03 -12.23 -6.21
C SER A 303 1.54 -10.84 -6.53
N VAL A 304 1.06 -9.81 -5.84
CA VAL A 304 1.70 -8.49 -5.91
C VAL A 304 3.11 -8.53 -5.31
N ALA A 305 3.98 -7.62 -5.75
CA ALA A 305 5.28 -7.41 -5.10
C ALA A 305 5.02 -6.83 -3.70
N GLY A 306 5.50 -7.51 -2.66
CA GLY A 306 5.41 -7.00 -1.29
C GLY A 306 6.65 -6.20 -0.89
N ALA A 307 6.61 -5.56 0.29
CA ALA A 307 7.73 -4.78 0.83
C ALA A 307 9.03 -5.59 1.00
N SER A 308 8.95 -6.92 1.13
CA SER A 308 10.12 -7.80 1.21
C SER A 308 10.79 -8.09 -0.13
N ASN A 309 10.14 -7.76 -1.25
CA ASN A 309 10.69 -7.89 -2.59
C ASN A 309 10.28 -6.69 -3.47
N PRO A 310 10.77 -5.48 -3.14
CA PRO A 310 10.31 -4.26 -3.79
C PRO A 310 10.91 -4.12 -5.19
N TRP A 311 10.16 -3.52 -6.12
CA TRP A 311 10.58 -3.25 -7.50
C TRP A 311 10.72 -1.77 -7.74
N THR A 312 11.70 -1.38 -8.54
CA THR A 312 11.98 0.03 -8.85
C THR A 312 11.56 0.33 -10.28
N PHE A 313 10.79 1.40 -10.45
CA PHE A 313 10.34 1.90 -11.73
C PHE A 313 10.85 3.32 -11.95
N THR A 314 11.16 3.66 -13.20
CA THR A 314 11.49 5.02 -13.62
C THR A 314 10.57 5.43 -14.76
N ALA A 315 9.87 6.55 -14.57
CA ALA A 315 9.06 7.19 -15.59
C ALA A 315 9.81 8.38 -16.18
N ALA A 316 9.96 8.42 -17.50
CA ALA A 316 10.47 9.56 -18.24
C ALA A 316 9.33 10.23 -19.04
N VAL A 317 9.07 11.50 -18.77
CA VAL A 317 7.90 12.24 -19.25
C VAL A 317 8.31 13.33 -20.23
N SER A 318 7.59 13.42 -21.34
CA SER A 318 7.72 14.45 -22.37
C SER A 318 6.36 15.09 -22.70
N PRO A 319 6.22 16.43 -22.73
CA PRO A 319 7.25 17.41 -22.40
C PRO A 319 7.68 17.31 -20.93
N THR A 320 8.87 17.85 -20.62
CA THR A 320 9.39 17.84 -19.25
C THR A 320 8.38 18.48 -18.31
N PRO A 321 7.97 17.78 -17.22
CA PRO A 321 7.08 18.35 -16.23
C PRO A 321 7.61 19.65 -15.65
N SER A 322 6.70 20.58 -15.33
CA SER A 322 7.04 21.75 -14.53
C SER A 322 7.34 21.38 -13.08
N ASP A 323 6.67 20.34 -12.58
CA ASP A 323 6.85 19.80 -11.24
C ASP A 323 6.46 18.32 -11.16
N TRP A 324 7.05 17.60 -10.21
CA TRP A 324 6.62 16.24 -9.83
C TRP A 324 5.86 16.33 -8.51
N ARG A 325 4.58 15.97 -8.55
CA ARG A 325 3.71 15.84 -7.37
C ARG A 325 3.86 14.47 -6.70
N SER A 326 4.29 13.48 -7.45
CA SER A 326 4.74 12.21 -6.88
C SER A 326 5.82 11.60 -7.78
N PRO A 327 7.05 11.42 -7.27
CA PRO A 327 7.54 11.86 -5.95
C PRO A 327 7.82 13.38 -5.89
N ASP A 328 7.39 14.04 -4.80
CA ASP A 328 7.54 15.50 -4.57
C ASP A 328 8.97 16.06 -4.69
N ALA A 329 9.98 15.23 -4.54
CA ALA A 329 11.38 15.66 -4.59
C ALA A 329 12.05 15.48 -5.97
N ALA A 330 11.33 14.92 -6.96
CA ALA A 330 11.89 14.73 -8.29
C ALA A 330 11.90 16.03 -9.09
N THR A 331 12.89 16.18 -9.97
CA THR A 331 13.02 17.34 -10.86
C THR A 331 13.38 16.89 -12.27
N GLY A 332 13.01 17.69 -13.27
CA GLY A 332 13.32 17.43 -14.66
C GLY A 332 12.43 16.34 -15.28
N ALA A 333 12.92 15.70 -16.33
CA ALA A 333 12.10 14.85 -17.21
C ALA A 333 11.83 13.45 -16.67
N SER A 334 12.40 13.05 -15.51
CA SER A 334 12.26 11.69 -15.03
C SER A 334 12.19 11.60 -13.52
N ALA A 335 11.41 10.64 -13.03
CA ALA A 335 11.32 10.30 -11.63
C ALA A 335 11.38 8.79 -11.43
N THR A 336 11.86 8.38 -10.25
CA THR A 336 12.04 6.98 -9.87
C THR A 336 11.36 6.71 -8.55
N LEU A 337 10.59 5.62 -8.50
CA LEU A 337 9.89 5.16 -7.30
C LEU A 337 10.11 3.66 -7.12
N THR A 338 10.01 3.22 -5.87
CA THR A 338 10.11 1.82 -5.47
C THR A 338 8.78 1.37 -4.86
N THR A 339 8.30 0.19 -5.24
CA THR A 339 6.98 -0.31 -4.82
C THR A 339 6.88 -0.48 -3.31
N GLY A 340 5.75 -0.05 -2.73
CA GLY A 340 5.40 -0.28 -1.33
C GLY A 340 4.81 -1.68 -1.07
N ALA A 341 4.15 -1.84 0.08
CA ALA A 341 3.54 -3.12 0.50
C ALA A 341 2.42 -3.63 -0.43
N SER A 342 1.74 -2.71 -1.12
CA SER A 342 0.70 -3.01 -2.12
C SER A 342 1.27 -3.41 -3.49
N GLY A 343 2.60 -3.33 -3.69
CA GLY A 343 3.24 -3.53 -4.99
C GLY A 343 3.05 -2.38 -5.95
N GLY A 344 2.54 -1.24 -5.48
CA GLY A 344 2.21 -0.07 -6.28
C GLY A 344 3.26 1.04 -6.25
N VAL A 345 3.34 1.81 -7.34
CA VAL A 345 3.92 3.17 -7.39
C VAL A 345 3.02 4.09 -8.21
N SER A 346 2.99 5.38 -7.88
CA SER A 346 2.24 6.40 -8.61
C SER A 346 3.15 7.55 -9.02
N PHE A 347 3.24 7.80 -10.32
CA PHE A 347 3.91 8.96 -10.89
C PHE A 347 2.86 10.01 -11.20
N ASN A 348 2.94 11.17 -10.55
CA ASN A 348 2.04 12.31 -10.77
C ASN A 348 2.87 13.57 -11.02
N TRP A 349 2.47 14.37 -12.00
CA TRP A 349 3.27 15.52 -12.44
C TRP A 349 2.39 16.67 -12.91
N ALA A 350 2.92 17.88 -12.80
CA ALA A 350 2.30 19.08 -13.35
C ALA A 350 2.77 19.32 -14.79
N THR A 351 1.85 19.73 -15.66
CA THR A 351 2.12 20.06 -17.07
C THR A 351 1.02 20.93 -17.65
N ASP A 352 1.40 21.84 -18.56
CA ASP A 352 0.44 22.65 -19.34
C ASP A 352 0.06 21.98 -20.67
N ALA A 353 0.70 20.85 -21.01
CA ALA A 353 0.41 20.14 -22.24
C ALA A 353 -0.84 19.27 -22.11
N ASN A 354 -1.73 19.32 -23.09
CA ASN A 354 -2.95 18.50 -23.13
C ASN A 354 -2.69 16.99 -22.98
N THR A 355 -1.52 16.54 -23.42
CA THR A 355 -1.08 15.14 -23.34
C THR A 355 0.41 15.09 -23.03
N SER A 356 0.80 14.15 -22.16
CA SER A 356 2.18 13.76 -21.90
C SER A 356 2.46 12.37 -22.49
N THR A 357 3.67 12.18 -23.00
CA THR A 357 4.22 10.88 -23.40
C THR A 357 5.12 10.37 -22.28
N VAL A 358 4.90 9.13 -21.84
CA VAL A 358 5.67 8.50 -20.76
C VAL A 358 6.39 7.25 -21.29
N ASN A 359 7.69 7.18 -21.05
CA ASN A 359 8.46 5.96 -21.19
C ASN A 359 8.68 5.39 -19.79
N LEU A 360 8.13 4.20 -19.53
CA LEU A 360 8.23 3.54 -18.25
C LEU A 360 9.25 2.40 -18.32
N SER A 361 10.21 2.42 -17.42
CA SER A 361 11.22 1.36 -17.30
C SER A 361 11.22 0.74 -15.92
N GLU A 362 11.46 -0.56 -15.88
CA GLU A 362 11.61 -1.35 -14.66
C GLU A 362 13.07 -1.73 -14.46
N GLN A 363 13.58 -1.64 -13.24
CA GLN A 363 14.88 -2.20 -12.89
C GLN A 363 14.78 -3.73 -12.78
N ALA A 364 15.49 -4.45 -13.66
CA ALA A 364 15.51 -5.91 -13.65
C ALA A 364 16.03 -6.49 -12.33
N GLN A 365 15.42 -7.59 -11.88
CA GLN A 365 15.87 -8.35 -10.71
C GLN A 365 16.36 -9.76 -11.09
N PRO A 366 17.43 -10.26 -10.46
CA PRO A 366 17.89 -11.63 -10.67
C PRO A 366 16.78 -12.66 -10.37
N GLY A 367 16.71 -13.69 -11.22
CA GLY A 367 15.71 -14.76 -11.08
C GLY A 367 14.31 -14.39 -11.59
N TRP A 368 14.12 -13.21 -12.18
CA TRP A 368 12.87 -12.75 -12.75
C TRP A 368 13.06 -12.25 -14.18
N VAL A 369 12.09 -12.54 -15.06
CA VAL A 369 12.05 -12.01 -16.42
C VAL A 369 10.73 -11.31 -16.69
N TYR A 370 10.78 -10.24 -17.48
CA TYR A 370 9.60 -9.48 -17.85
C TYR A 370 8.63 -10.34 -18.69
N ASN A 371 7.37 -10.40 -18.29
CA ASN A 371 6.37 -11.25 -18.92
C ASN A 371 5.07 -10.50 -19.25
N GLY A 372 5.21 -9.25 -19.66
CA GLY A 372 4.12 -8.45 -20.21
C GLY A 372 3.48 -7.52 -19.20
N ALA A 373 2.58 -6.68 -19.70
CA ALA A 373 1.81 -5.76 -18.90
C ALA A 373 0.39 -5.58 -19.45
N LYS A 374 -0.48 -5.10 -18.58
CA LYS A 374 -1.82 -4.65 -18.94
C LYS A 374 -1.97 -3.20 -18.51
N CYS A 375 -2.14 -2.29 -19.46
CA CYS A 375 -2.35 -0.88 -19.18
C CYS A 375 -3.77 -0.47 -19.56
N THR A 376 -4.45 0.24 -18.65
CA THR A 376 -5.77 0.83 -18.87
C THR A 376 -5.71 2.34 -18.66
N ARG A 377 -6.60 3.07 -19.32
CA ARG A 377 -6.80 4.51 -19.17
C ARG A 377 -8.09 4.74 -18.41
N ASN A 378 -8.01 5.52 -17.33
CA ASN A 378 -9.14 5.97 -16.54
C ASN A 378 -9.33 7.48 -16.73
N LEU A 379 -10.56 7.93 -16.99
CA LEU A 379 -10.93 9.36 -17.10
C LEU A 379 -11.27 9.98 -15.74
N LEU A 380 -11.20 9.19 -14.67
CA LEU A 380 -11.43 9.57 -13.28
C LEU A 380 -12.82 10.20 -13.05
N ASP A 381 -13.79 9.83 -13.88
CA ASP A 381 -15.20 10.26 -13.81
C ASP A 381 -16.14 9.11 -13.45
N GLY A 382 -15.58 7.97 -13.00
CA GLY A 382 -16.31 6.75 -12.71
C GLY A 382 -16.71 5.93 -13.93
N SER A 383 -16.34 6.35 -15.15
CA SER A 383 -16.51 5.52 -16.35
C SER A 383 -15.56 4.31 -16.33
N THR A 384 -15.94 3.26 -17.05
CA THR A 384 -15.13 2.04 -17.13
C THR A 384 -13.76 2.34 -17.75
N PRO A 385 -12.65 1.95 -17.11
CA PRO A 385 -11.31 2.13 -17.68
C PRO A 385 -11.18 1.46 -19.05
N GLN A 386 -10.57 2.16 -20.01
CA GLN A 386 -10.35 1.65 -21.36
C GLN A 386 -9.00 0.91 -21.44
N VAL A 387 -8.99 -0.30 -22.00
CA VAL A 387 -7.73 -1.04 -22.22
C VAL A 387 -6.91 -0.35 -23.31
N ILE A 388 -5.67 0.01 -22.99
CA ILE A 388 -4.68 0.50 -23.96
C ILE A 388 -4.03 -0.71 -24.65
N PHE A 389 -3.54 -1.65 -23.84
CA PHE A 389 -3.05 -2.95 -24.29
C PHE A 389 -3.07 -3.98 -23.14
N ASP A 390 -3.03 -5.26 -23.51
CA ASP A 390 -2.93 -6.39 -22.59
C ASP A 390 -2.05 -7.45 -23.27
N SER A 391 -0.79 -7.55 -22.83
CA SER A 391 0.23 -8.43 -23.41
C SER A 391 0.71 -9.51 -22.45
N VAL A 392 0.04 -9.64 -21.29
CA VAL A 392 0.45 -10.48 -20.18
C VAL A 392 0.65 -11.92 -20.66
N GLY A 393 1.87 -12.40 -20.50
CA GLY A 393 2.26 -13.76 -20.86
C GLY A 393 1.72 -14.79 -19.87
N GLN A 394 1.66 -16.04 -20.34
CA GLN A 394 1.36 -17.18 -19.48
C GLN A 394 2.46 -17.34 -18.43
N ASN A 395 2.09 -17.78 -17.22
CA ASN A 395 3.05 -18.22 -16.20
C ASN A 395 3.60 -19.62 -16.53
N ALA A 396 4.34 -19.73 -17.64
CA ALA A 396 4.92 -20.98 -18.15
C ALA A 396 6.42 -20.84 -18.37
N ALA A 397 7.14 -21.97 -18.37
CA ALA A 397 8.58 -22.01 -18.60
C ALA A 397 8.94 -21.34 -19.94
N GLY A 398 9.96 -20.49 -19.95
CA GLY A 398 10.41 -19.77 -21.16
C GLY A 398 9.50 -18.65 -21.67
N ALA A 399 8.34 -18.39 -21.06
CA ALA A 399 7.47 -17.28 -21.44
C ALA A 399 8.09 -15.93 -21.04
N GLN A 400 8.39 -15.07 -22.01
CA GLN A 400 8.97 -13.75 -21.80
C GLN A 400 8.45 -12.76 -22.84
N LYS A 401 8.41 -11.47 -22.48
CA LYS A 401 8.06 -10.34 -23.36
C LYS A 401 9.17 -9.29 -23.37
N SER A 402 9.02 -8.27 -24.23
CA SER A 402 9.92 -7.10 -24.26
C SER A 402 9.35 -5.98 -23.40
N PRO A 403 10.13 -5.39 -22.47
CA PRO A 403 9.69 -4.23 -21.68
C PRO A 403 9.42 -2.96 -22.50
N THR A 404 9.90 -2.90 -23.75
CA THR A 404 9.75 -1.73 -24.65
C THR A 404 8.30 -1.40 -24.99
N GLU A 405 7.34 -2.27 -24.68
CA GLU A 405 5.91 -1.95 -24.80
C GLU A 405 5.41 -0.92 -23.78
N LEU A 406 6.20 -0.67 -22.72
CA LEU A 406 5.96 0.36 -21.72
C LEU A 406 6.45 1.76 -22.15
N ASP A 407 6.99 1.88 -23.36
CA ASP A 407 7.41 3.14 -23.96
C ASP A 407 6.25 3.82 -24.71
N GLY A 408 6.24 5.16 -24.72
CA GLY A 408 5.33 5.96 -25.54
C GLY A 408 3.90 6.06 -25.00
N ILE A 409 3.65 5.72 -23.73
CA ILE A 409 2.32 5.75 -23.12
C ILE A 409 1.77 7.18 -23.12
N GLN A 410 0.58 7.39 -23.67
CA GLN A 410 -0.07 8.71 -23.74
C GLN A 410 -1.02 8.93 -22.57
N VAL A 411 -0.77 9.98 -21.79
CA VAL A 411 -1.55 10.38 -20.61
C VAL A 411 -2.08 11.81 -20.79
N GLY A 412 -3.39 11.99 -20.84
CA GLY A 412 -4.03 13.31 -20.91
C GLY A 412 -4.13 14.00 -19.53
N LEU A 413 -4.33 15.32 -19.52
CA LEU A 413 -4.38 16.15 -18.30
C LEU A 413 -5.38 15.70 -17.21
N GLN A 414 -6.48 15.07 -17.61
CA GLN A 414 -7.54 14.60 -16.69
C GLN A 414 -7.62 13.07 -16.69
N GLN A 415 -6.50 12.40 -16.91
CA GLN A 415 -6.45 10.95 -17.05
C GLN A 415 -5.41 10.34 -16.12
N ALA A 416 -5.71 9.14 -15.66
CA ALA A 416 -4.74 8.23 -15.09
C ALA A 416 -4.53 7.06 -16.06
N VAL A 417 -3.29 6.63 -16.23
CA VAL A 417 -2.98 5.34 -16.85
C VAL A 417 -2.53 4.37 -15.78
N ASN A 418 -3.14 3.19 -15.76
CA ASN A 418 -2.94 2.16 -14.74
C ASN A 418 -2.34 0.92 -15.40
N CYS A 419 -1.10 0.58 -15.05
CA CYS A 419 -0.35 -0.52 -15.63
C CYS A 419 -0.09 -1.63 -14.61
N ALA A 420 -0.69 -2.81 -14.81
CA ALA A 420 -0.31 -4.02 -14.11
C ALA A 420 0.88 -4.67 -14.84
N VAL A 421 2.06 -4.68 -14.22
CA VAL A 421 3.32 -5.14 -14.84
C VAL A 421 3.75 -6.48 -14.24
N TYR A 422 3.95 -7.50 -15.08
CA TYR A 422 4.17 -8.88 -14.63
C TYR A 422 5.60 -9.33 -14.92
N ASN A 423 6.29 -9.81 -13.88
CA ASN A 423 7.52 -10.59 -14.08
C ASN A 423 7.31 -12.02 -13.65
N ARG A 424 7.87 -12.94 -14.44
CA ARG A 424 7.83 -14.37 -14.20
C ARG A 424 9.12 -14.81 -13.55
N GLN A 425 9.00 -15.65 -12.53
CA GLN A 425 10.15 -16.27 -11.90
C GLN A 425 10.77 -17.26 -12.89
N VAL A 426 12.08 -17.17 -13.04
CA VAL A 426 12.88 -18.13 -13.79
C VAL A 426 12.81 -19.48 -13.07
N ARG A 427 12.32 -20.51 -13.76
CA ARG A 427 12.30 -21.86 -13.20
C ARG A 427 13.68 -22.47 -13.32
N THR A 428 14.09 -23.16 -12.28
CA THR A 428 15.42 -23.78 -12.21
C THR A 428 15.31 -25.27 -12.44
N SER A 429 16.32 -25.83 -13.06
CA SER A 429 16.46 -27.25 -13.34
C SER A 429 17.46 -27.87 -12.36
N THR A 430 17.70 -29.18 -12.52
CA THR A 430 18.73 -29.92 -11.79
C THR A 430 19.68 -30.58 -12.78
N ILE A 431 20.94 -30.75 -12.38
CA ILE A 431 21.89 -31.61 -13.07
C ILE A 431 22.33 -32.67 -12.07
N GLN A 432 22.16 -33.95 -12.42
CA GLN A 432 22.61 -35.07 -11.59
C GLN A 432 23.83 -35.73 -12.21
N VAL A 433 24.78 -36.11 -11.37
CA VAL A 433 26.01 -36.78 -11.76
C VAL A 433 26.08 -38.10 -11.02
N THR A 434 26.11 -39.21 -11.74
CA THR A 434 26.34 -40.53 -11.16
C THR A 434 27.74 -41.01 -11.49
N LYS A 435 28.55 -41.31 -10.46
CA LYS A 435 29.92 -41.78 -10.68
C LYS A 435 29.94 -43.27 -10.99
N GLN A 436 30.73 -43.65 -11.99
CA GLN A 436 31.02 -45.03 -12.35
C GLN A 436 32.53 -45.24 -12.45
N THR A 437 33.01 -46.42 -12.05
CA THR A 437 34.43 -46.82 -12.08
C THR A 437 34.58 -48.09 -12.89
N LEU A 438 35.75 -48.29 -13.48
CA LEU A 438 36.12 -49.53 -14.17
C LEU A 438 37.46 -50.04 -13.62
N PRO A 439 37.50 -51.23 -12.98
CA PRO A 439 36.37 -52.08 -12.58
C PRO A 439 35.33 -51.38 -11.68
N ALA A 440 34.10 -51.90 -11.67
CA ALA A 440 33.02 -51.38 -10.84
C ALA A 440 33.29 -51.61 -9.34
N GLY A 441 32.79 -50.69 -8.49
CA GLY A 441 32.86 -50.80 -7.03
C GLY A 441 34.20 -50.40 -6.40
N LEU A 442 35.02 -49.60 -7.08
CA LEU A 442 36.28 -49.11 -6.48
C LEU A 442 35.97 -48.04 -5.42
N PRO A 443 36.68 -48.04 -4.27
CA PRO A 443 36.34 -47.23 -3.09
C PRO A 443 36.92 -45.80 -3.14
N THR A 444 37.42 -45.35 -4.29
CA THR A 444 37.93 -43.99 -4.45
C THR A 444 36.77 -43.04 -4.67
N ASP A 445 36.82 -41.88 -4.03
CA ASP A 445 35.84 -40.82 -4.19
C ASP A 445 36.31 -39.79 -5.23
N PHE A 446 35.36 -39.12 -5.87
CA PHE A 446 35.63 -38.23 -7.00
C PHE A 446 34.86 -36.91 -6.85
N ASP A 447 35.56 -35.81 -7.13
CA ASP A 447 34.97 -34.48 -7.12
C ASP A 447 34.55 -34.06 -8.52
N PHE A 448 33.50 -33.25 -8.59
CA PHE A 448 32.93 -32.72 -9.82
C PHE A 448 32.72 -31.23 -9.70
N THR A 449 32.96 -30.53 -10.81
CA THR A 449 32.73 -29.10 -10.93
C THR A 449 31.68 -28.82 -11.99
N LEU A 450 30.77 -27.90 -11.68
CA LEU A 450 29.85 -27.30 -12.64
C LEU A 450 30.36 -25.89 -12.95
N THR A 451 30.65 -25.62 -14.21
CA THR A 451 31.11 -24.30 -14.67
C THR A 451 30.13 -23.69 -15.67
N SER A 452 29.92 -22.38 -15.58
CA SER A 452 29.27 -21.59 -16.63
C SER A 452 30.26 -20.55 -17.16
N GLY A 453 30.60 -20.65 -18.44
CA GLY A 453 31.75 -19.93 -19.00
C GLY A 453 33.05 -20.33 -18.28
N GLN A 454 33.74 -19.36 -17.67
CA GLN A 454 34.96 -19.59 -16.89
C GLN A 454 34.73 -19.69 -15.38
N ALA A 455 33.50 -19.48 -14.90
CA ALA A 455 33.19 -19.46 -13.48
C ALA A 455 32.71 -20.83 -13.01
N THR A 456 33.30 -21.35 -11.93
CA THR A 456 32.72 -22.47 -11.17
C THR A 456 31.49 -21.99 -10.43
N VAL A 457 30.35 -22.60 -10.70
CA VAL A 457 29.04 -22.28 -10.12
C VAL A 457 28.54 -23.34 -9.14
N GLY A 458 29.21 -24.49 -9.09
CA GLY A 458 28.95 -25.53 -8.10
C GLY A 458 30.05 -26.58 -8.07
N THR A 459 30.19 -27.25 -6.92
CA THR A 459 31.00 -28.46 -6.76
C THR A 459 30.17 -29.56 -6.13
N ILE A 460 30.52 -30.79 -6.44
CA ILE A 460 30.07 -31.96 -5.67
C ILE A 460 31.34 -32.72 -5.33
N ASP A 461 31.55 -32.95 -4.06
CA ASP A 461 32.77 -33.57 -3.57
C ASP A 461 32.46 -34.99 -3.06
N ASP A 462 33.49 -35.82 -2.99
CA ASP A 462 33.47 -37.14 -2.37
C ASP A 462 32.43 -38.13 -2.97
N LEU A 463 32.24 -38.16 -4.31
CA LEU A 463 31.33 -39.11 -4.94
C LEU A 463 31.96 -40.49 -5.17
N SER A 464 31.42 -41.51 -4.51
CA SER A 464 31.88 -42.90 -4.64
C SER A 464 31.23 -43.64 -5.81
N HIS A 465 31.72 -44.84 -6.15
CA HIS A 465 31.13 -45.66 -7.22
C HIS A 465 29.64 -45.93 -7.00
N GLY A 466 28.82 -45.60 -8.00
CA GLY A 466 27.37 -45.81 -7.98
C GLY A 466 26.58 -44.74 -7.24
N GLU A 467 27.25 -43.79 -6.59
CA GLU A 467 26.59 -42.66 -5.93
C GLU A 467 26.20 -41.58 -6.93
N THR A 468 25.18 -40.79 -6.55
CA THR A 468 24.66 -39.69 -7.36
C THR A 468 24.73 -38.40 -6.57
N GLY A 469 25.42 -37.42 -7.15
CA GLY A 469 25.43 -36.03 -6.71
C GLY A 469 24.46 -35.19 -7.51
N THR A 470 24.02 -34.07 -6.94
CA THR A 470 23.05 -33.18 -7.59
C THR A 470 23.51 -31.72 -7.48
N PHE A 471 23.60 -31.06 -8.63
CA PHE A 471 23.62 -29.60 -8.70
C PHE A 471 22.16 -29.11 -8.73
N ALA A 472 21.74 -28.41 -7.67
CA ALA A 472 20.43 -27.78 -7.58
C ALA A 472 20.47 -26.56 -6.66
N PRO A 473 19.80 -25.44 -7.01
CA PRO A 473 19.12 -25.20 -8.28
C PRO A 473 20.10 -24.81 -9.40
N VAL A 474 19.80 -25.18 -10.66
CA VAL A 474 20.53 -24.75 -11.86
C VAL A 474 19.65 -23.81 -12.67
N VAL A 475 20.08 -22.56 -12.84
CA VAL A 475 19.35 -21.60 -13.69
C VAL A 475 19.54 -21.95 -15.17
N PRO A 476 18.61 -21.57 -16.06
CA PRO A 476 18.79 -21.80 -17.50
C PRO A 476 20.08 -21.17 -18.01
N GLY A 477 20.80 -21.89 -18.87
CA GLY A 477 22.08 -21.46 -19.37
C GLY A 477 22.92 -22.58 -19.95
N THR A 478 24.17 -22.27 -20.24
CA THR A 478 25.14 -23.22 -20.78
C THR A 478 26.17 -23.58 -19.71
N TYR A 479 26.40 -24.87 -19.54
CA TYR A 479 27.24 -25.42 -18.49
C TYR A 479 28.23 -26.44 -19.02
N THR A 480 29.28 -26.67 -18.24
CA THR A 480 30.16 -27.82 -18.37
C THR A 480 30.25 -28.52 -17.03
N VAL A 481 30.04 -29.84 -17.03
CA VAL A 481 30.32 -30.71 -15.89
C VAL A 481 31.67 -31.38 -16.14
N ALA A 482 32.59 -31.23 -15.20
CA ALA A 482 33.92 -31.83 -15.29
C ALA A 482 34.24 -32.60 -14.01
N GLU A 483 34.72 -33.82 -14.16
CA GLU A 483 35.35 -34.59 -13.10
C GLU A 483 36.74 -34.00 -12.81
N VAL A 484 37.06 -33.80 -11.54
CA VAL A 484 38.40 -33.39 -11.12
C VAL A 484 39.35 -34.58 -11.31
N ALA A 485 40.49 -34.33 -11.96
CA ALA A 485 41.42 -35.41 -12.31
C ALA A 485 42.03 -36.06 -11.06
N ASP A 486 41.83 -37.37 -10.91
CA ASP A 486 42.57 -38.21 -9.97
C ASP A 486 43.77 -38.88 -10.67
N ALA A 487 44.94 -38.86 -10.04
CA ALA A 487 46.19 -39.36 -10.63
C ALA A 487 46.19 -40.87 -10.96
N ASN A 488 45.31 -41.65 -10.32
CA ASN A 488 45.22 -43.10 -10.49
C ASN A 488 44.12 -43.52 -11.48
N TYR A 489 43.36 -42.56 -12.01
CA TYR A 489 42.24 -42.81 -12.90
C TYR A 489 42.37 -42.02 -14.19
N THR A 490 41.73 -42.53 -15.24
CA THR A 490 41.59 -41.80 -16.51
C THR A 490 40.12 -41.85 -16.89
N GLN A 491 39.52 -40.68 -17.13
CA GLN A 491 38.13 -40.61 -17.56
C GLN A 491 38.00 -41.20 -18.97
N THR A 492 37.26 -42.30 -19.11
CA THR A 492 37.07 -42.99 -20.39
C THR A 492 35.79 -42.59 -21.11
N SER A 493 34.78 -42.12 -20.38
CA SER A 493 33.48 -41.72 -20.92
C SER A 493 32.74 -40.80 -19.96
N ALA A 494 31.99 -39.84 -20.50
CA ALA A 494 31.00 -39.08 -19.77
C ALA A 494 29.88 -38.70 -20.74
N VAL A 495 28.64 -38.99 -20.36
CA VAL A 495 27.45 -38.82 -21.20
C VAL A 495 26.33 -38.28 -20.34
N CYS A 496 25.55 -37.38 -20.90
CA CYS A 496 24.38 -36.79 -20.25
C CYS A 496 23.11 -37.16 -21.02
N ASP A 497 22.04 -37.33 -20.25
CA ASP A 497 20.70 -37.72 -20.71
C ASP A 497 19.69 -36.67 -20.20
N ASP A 498 18.79 -36.20 -21.06
CA ASP A 498 17.69 -35.31 -20.67
C ASP A 498 16.47 -36.17 -20.33
N LEU A 499 16.32 -36.48 -19.04
CA LEU A 499 15.24 -37.34 -18.55
C LEU A 499 13.83 -36.83 -18.91
N ALA A 500 13.66 -35.56 -19.30
CA ALA A 500 12.37 -35.01 -19.72
C ALA A 500 11.90 -35.54 -21.09
N THR A 501 12.81 -35.97 -21.97
CA THR A 501 12.48 -36.44 -23.33
C THR A 501 11.98 -37.89 -23.34
N GLN A 502 12.24 -38.64 -22.26
CA GLN A 502 12.02 -40.09 -22.16
C GLN A 502 12.75 -40.89 -23.25
N GLN A 503 13.76 -40.32 -23.89
CA GLN A 503 14.68 -41.00 -24.80
C GLN A 503 16.08 -40.88 -24.23
N VAL A 504 16.91 -41.91 -24.38
CA VAL A 504 18.30 -41.82 -23.92
C VAL A 504 19.10 -40.97 -24.91
N GLU A 505 19.51 -39.78 -24.50
CA GLU A 505 20.49 -38.99 -25.24
C GLU A 505 21.93 -39.32 -24.82
N GLN A 506 22.86 -39.05 -25.72
CA GLN A 506 24.29 -39.11 -25.46
C GLN A 506 24.87 -37.72 -25.69
N VAL A 507 24.48 -36.78 -24.83
CA VAL A 507 24.94 -35.39 -24.90
C VAL A 507 26.30 -35.28 -24.22
N SER A 508 27.19 -34.47 -24.81
CA SER A 508 28.47 -34.14 -24.21
C SER A 508 28.26 -33.36 -22.90
N PRO A 509 28.97 -33.70 -21.81
CA PRO A 509 28.93 -32.92 -20.56
C PRO A 509 29.65 -31.57 -20.69
N THR A 510 30.38 -31.35 -21.78
CA THR A 510 30.92 -30.04 -22.16
C THR A 510 29.93 -29.37 -23.10
N ASN A 511 29.41 -28.20 -22.71
CA ASN A 511 28.38 -27.42 -23.40
C ASN A 511 26.92 -27.93 -23.25
N LEU A 512 26.54 -28.34 -22.04
CA LEU A 512 25.17 -28.66 -21.66
C LEU A 512 24.29 -27.40 -21.69
N VAL A 513 23.25 -27.39 -22.52
CA VAL A 513 22.25 -26.32 -22.55
C VAL A 513 21.09 -26.74 -21.66
N VAL A 514 20.96 -26.07 -20.52
CA VAL A 514 19.91 -26.34 -19.54
C VAL A 514 18.80 -25.31 -19.71
N GLY A 515 17.58 -25.78 -19.96
CA GLY A 515 16.38 -24.97 -20.03
C GLY A 515 15.71 -24.79 -18.66
N GLU A 516 14.55 -24.14 -18.68
CA GLU A 516 13.64 -24.12 -17.54
C GLU A 516 12.87 -25.43 -17.43
N ALA A 517 12.68 -25.93 -16.20
CA ALA A 517 11.85 -27.08 -15.88
C ALA A 517 10.43 -26.70 -15.50
#